data_AF-A0AAV5MCL4-F1
#
_entry.id   AF-A0AAV5MCL4-F1
#
_cell.length_a   1.000
_cell.length_b   1.000
_cell.length_c   1.000
_cell.angle_alpha   90.00
_cell.angle_beta   90.00
_cell.angle_gamma   90.00
#
_symmetry.space_group_name_H-M   'P 1'
#
loop_
_entity.id
_entity.type
_entity.pdbx_description
1 polymer ?
#
loop_
_entity_poly.entity_id
_entity_poly.type
_entity_poly.pdbx_seq_one_letter_code
_entity_poly.pdbx_strand_id
1 'polypeptide(L)'
;MKSDAFGWANSPVFLMAKVGKRGKYIWKRLSQLEQCPREPMDVPDPNSNNSFRIDVPADASDPRLYYGLYEVWSGKWKGGLRIHGATVKEIQAAATR
;
A
#
# COMPACT_ATOMS: atom_id res chain seq x y z
N MET A 1 -5.63 -11.61 8.31
CA MET A 1 -5.92 -10.83 9.55
C MET A 1 -5.99 -11.80 10.72
N LYS A 2 -5.94 -11.35 11.99
CA LYS A 2 -6.19 -12.28 13.10
C LYS A 2 -7.62 -12.85 13.01
N SER A 3 -7.84 -14.02 13.60
CA SER A 3 -9.17 -14.65 13.65
C SER A 3 -10.21 -13.80 14.41
N ASP A 4 -9.76 -12.96 15.34
CA ASP A 4 -10.56 -12.01 16.12
C ASP A 4 -10.59 -10.60 15.52
N ALA A 5 -10.18 -10.43 14.26
CA ALA A 5 -10.21 -9.13 13.60
C ALA A 5 -11.65 -8.62 13.40
N PHE A 6 -11.86 -7.33 13.62
CA PHE A 6 -13.18 -6.70 13.56
C PHE A 6 -13.11 -5.30 12.93
N GLY A 7 -14.24 -4.81 12.41
CA GLY A 7 -14.40 -3.44 11.92
C GLY A 7 -13.82 -3.13 10.54
N TRP A 8 -13.04 -4.04 9.94
CA TRP A 8 -12.39 -3.84 8.63
C TRP A 8 -13.31 -4.09 7.43
N ALA A 9 -14.41 -4.82 7.62
CA ALA A 9 -15.34 -5.13 6.55
C ALA A 9 -15.90 -3.84 5.92
N ASN A 10 -15.80 -3.73 4.59
CA ASN A 10 -16.21 -2.56 3.82
C ASN A 10 -15.48 -1.25 4.22
N SER A 11 -14.35 -1.32 4.92
CA SER A 11 -13.54 -0.14 5.26
C SER A 11 -12.49 0.08 4.17
N PRO A 12 -12.55 1.18 3.41
CA PRO A 12 -11.66 1.38 2.28
C PRO A 12 -10.24 1.67 2.77
N VAL A 13 -9.31 0.76 2.46
CA VAL A 13 -7.90 0.89 2.79
C VAL A 13 -7.11 1.22 1.53
N PHE A 14 -6.15 2.11 1.65
CA PHE A 14 -5.29 2.59 0.58
C PHE A 14 -3.83 2.39 0.95
N LEU A 15 -3.04 1.86 0.03
CA LEU A 15 -1.60 2.01 0.05
C LEU A 15 -1.25 3.38 -0.54
N MET A 16 -0.45 4.15 0.18
CA MET A 16 0.07 5.42 -0.29
C MET A 16 1.59 5.38 -0.33
N ALA A 17 2.18 6.03 -1.32
CA ALA A 17 3.59 6.39 -1.30
C ALA A 17 3.87 7.78 -1.89
N LYS A 18 5.02 8.36 -1.51
CA LYS A 18 5.60 9.57 -2.12
C LYS A 18 7.11 9.58 -1.98
N VAL A 19 7.78 10.22 -2.93
CA VAL A 19 9.22 10.50 -2.89
C VAL A 19 9.46 11.88 -2.29
N GLY A 20 10.21 11.93 -1.20
CA GLY A 20 10.50 13.14 -0.46
C GLY A 20 9.38 13.61 0.46
N LYS A 21 9.72 14.43 1.46
CA LYS A 21 8.73 14.91 2.45
C LYS A 21 7.60 15.72 1.82
N ARG A 22 7.88 16.50 0.78
CA ARG A 22 6.91 17.32 0.02
C ARG A 22 6.53 16.73 -1.34
N GLY A 23 6.81 15.44 -1.56
CA GLY A 23 6.50 14.74 -2.80
C GLY A 23 5.01 14.65 -3.10
N LYS A 24 4.69 14.41 -4.37
CA LYS A 24 3.34 14.06 -4.79
C LYS A 24 2.98 12.68 -4.29
N TYR A 25 1.76 12.55 -3.80
CA TYR A 25 1.22 11.29 -3.33
C TYR A 25 0.71 10.43 -4.48
N ILE A 26 1.06 9.15 -4.47
CA ILE A 26 0.46 8.11 -5.30
C ILE A 26 -0.30 7.19 -4.36
N TRP A 27 -1.52 6.83 -4.73
CA TRP A 27 -2.43 6.05 -3.88
C TRP A 27 -2.97 4.87 -4.66
N LYS A 28 -3.27 3.79 -3.94
CA LYS A 28 -3.92 2.62 -4.49
C LYS A 28 -4.86 2.00 -3.47
N ARG A 29 -6.12 1.83 -3.86
CA ARG A 29 -7.10 1.11 -3.05
C ARG A 29 -6.77 -0.37 -2.98
N LEU A 30 -6.83 -0.95 -1.78
CA LEU A 30 -6.58 -2.35 -1.49
C LEU A 30 -7.91 -3.05 -1.16
N SER A 31 -8.73 -3.28 -2.19
CA SER A 31 -10.06 -3.90 -2.02
C SER A 31 -10.00 -5.31 -1.40
N GLN A 32 -8.87 -5.99 -1.51
CA GLN A 32 -8.63 -7.29 -0.87
C GLN A 32 -8.73 -7.23 0.66
N LEU A 33 -8.35 -6.11 1.28
CA LEU A 33 -8.46 -5.94 2.73
C LEU A 33 -9.90 -5.73 3.18
N GLU A 34 -10.76 -5.19 2.32
CA GLU A 34 -12.19 -4.97 2.60
C GLU A 34 -12.94 -6.29 2.80
N GLN A 35 -12.41 -7.38 2.23
CA GLN A 35 -12.94 -8.74 2.32
C GLN A 35 -12.54 -9.46 3.63
N CYS A 36 -11.75 -8.82 4.50
CA CYS A 36 -11.27 -9.40 5.76
C CYS A 36 -10.62 -10.78 5.58
N PRO A 37 -9.50 -10.86 4.83
CA PRO A 37 -8.85 -12.12 4.54
C PRO A 37 -8.39 -12.80 5.83
N ARG A 38 -8.65 -14.10 5.95
CA ARG A 38 -8.24 -14.91 7.11
C ARG A 38 -6.79 -15.33 7.00
N GLU A 39 -6.36 -15.71 5.80
CA GLU A 39 -4.97 -16.06 5.54
C GLU A 39 -4.08 -14.83 5.35
N PRO A 40 -2.79 -14.90 5.71
CA PRO A 40 -1.80 -13.91 5.32
C PRO A 40 -1.74 -13.79 3.79
N MET A 41 -1.64 -12.56 3.29
CA MET A 41 -1.54 -12.30 1.87
C MET A 41 -0.71 -11.05 1.60
N ASP A 42 -0.13 -10.97 0.40
CA ASP A 42 0.54 -9.77 -0.09
C ASP A 42 -0.48 -8.82 -0.73
N VAL A 43 -0.35 -7.53 -0.40
CA VAL A 43 -1.15 -6.46 -0.99
C VAL A 43 -0.25 -5.28 -1.35
N PRO A 44 -0.38 -4.71 -2.56
CA PRO A 44 -1.18 -5.21 -3.68
C PRO A 44 -0.59 -6.50 -4.25
N ASP A 45 -1.43 -7.30 -4.93
CA ASP A 45 -1.01 -8.58 -5.52
C ASP A 45 0.21 -8.39 -6.47
N PRO A 46 1.37 -8.97 -6.14
CA PRO A 46 2.60 -8.80 -6.90
C PRO A 46 2.54 -9.42 -8.30
N ASN A 47 1.64 -10.40 -8.52
CA ASN A 47 1.49 -11.10 -9.78
C ASN A 47 0.43 -10.46 -10.69
N SER A 48 -0.30 -9.47 -10.19
CA SER A 48 -1.27 -8.74 -11.01
C SER A 48 -0.56 -7.69 -11.89
N ASN A 49 -1.09 -7.46 -13.10
CA ASN A 49 -0.67 -6.34 -13.97
C ASN A 49 -0.84 -4.96 -13.31
N ASN A 50 -1.49 -4.92 -12.16
CA ASN A 50 -1.70 -3.76 -11.33
C ASN A 50 -0.73 -3.84 -10.14
N SER A 51 0.58 -3.78 -10.38
CA SER A 51 1.59 -3.60 -9.31
C SER A 51 1.62 -2.13 -8.86
N PHE A 52 1.99 -1.84 -7.61
CA PHE A 52 2.11 -0.45 -7.13
C PHE A 52 3.54 0.04 -7.35
N ARG A 53 3.70 0.96 -8.30
CA ARG A 53 5.00 1.51 -8.71
C ARG A 53 5.03 3.00 -8.46
N ILE A 54 6.21 3.51 -8.14
CA ILE A 54 6.47 4.93 -7.95
C ILE A 54 7.75 5.27 -8.70
N ASP A 55 7.68 6.30 -9.53
CA ASP A 55 8.85 6.82 -10.20
C ASP A 55 9.63 7.71 -9.24
N VAL A 56 10.93 7.47 -9.16
CA VAL A 56 11.86 8.30 -8.40
C VAL A 56 12.53 9.26 -9.40
N PRO A 57 12.22 10.56 -9.36
CA PRO A 57 12.86 11.52 -10.25
C PRO A 57 14.38 11.54 -10.03
N ALA A 58 15.15 11.53 -11.11
CA ALA A 58 16.62 11.54 -11.03
C ALA A 58 17.17 12.82 -10.36
N ASP A 59 16.41 13.90 -10.41
CA ASP A 59 16.70 15.22 -9.81
C ASP A 59 16.02 15.43 -8.45
N ALA A 60 15.48 14.36 -7.83
CA ALA A 60 14.80 14.46 -6.55
C ALA A 60 15.77 14.93 -5.44
N SER A 61 15.58 16.17 -4.97
CA SER A 61 16.34 16.73 -3.83
C SER A 61 16.23 15.90 -2.54
N ASP A 62 15.17 15.11 -2.39
CA ASP A 62 14.96 14.17 -1.29
C ASP A 62 14.48 12.82 -1.85
N PRO A 63 15.38 11.85 -2.08
CA PRO A 63 15.03 10.56 -2.69
C PRO A 63 14.37 9.58 -1.71
N ARG A 64 14.11 10.00 -0.45
CA ARG A 64 13.49 9.12 0.56
C ARG A 64 12.07 8.75 0.17
N LEU A 65 11.79 7.45 0.12
CA LEU A 65 10.44 6.92 -0.07
C LEU A 65 9.68 6.91 1.26
N TYR A 66 8.52 7.57 1.29
CA TYR A 66 7.55 7.49 2.37
C TYR A 66 6.37 6.68 1.88
N TYR A 67 5.95 5.65 2.64
CA TYR A 67 4.81 4.82 2.29
C TYR A 67 4.07 4.34 3.53
N GLY A 68 2.82 3.92 3.36
CA GLY A 68 2.01 3.38 4.44
C GLY A 68 0.59 3.05 4.02
N LEU A 69 -0.13 2.39 4.93
CA LEU A 69 -1.55 2.11 4.78
C LEU A 69 -2.38 3.25 5.39
N TYR A 70 -3.44 3.64 4.69
CA TYR A 70 -4.37 4.68 5.07
C TYR A 70 -5.78 4.14 4.97
N GLU A 71 -6.60 4.38 5.98
CA GLU A 71 -8.03 4.15 5.93
C GLU A 71 -8.74 5.51 5.88
N VAL A 72 -9.79 5.61 5.07
CA VAL A 72 -10.68 6.77 5.14
C VAL A 72 -11.55 6.61 6.37
N TRP A 73 -11.36 7.50 7.36
CA TRP A 73 -12.01 7.40 8.67
C TRP A 73 -13.52 7.16 8.56
N SER A 74 -13.96 5.97 8.94
CA SER A 74 -15.36 5.54 8.91
C SER A 74 -16.09 5.66 10.25
N GLY A 75 -15.44 6.17 11.30
CA GLY A 75 -15.99 6.20 12.66
C GLY A 75 -16.14 4.82 13.32
N LYS A 76 -15.71 3.74 12.64
CA LYS A 76 -15.74 2.36 13.14
C LYS A 76 -14.48 2.04 13.92
N TRP A 77 -14.64 1.41 15.08
CA TRP A 77 -13.56 0.75 15.80
C TRP A 77 -13.07 -0.47 15.02
N LYS A 78 -11.74 -0.61 14.90
CA LYS A 78 -11.11 -1.68 14.11
C LYS A 78 -9.96 -2.29 14.89
N GLY A 79 -9.81 -3.60 14.77
CA GLY A 79 -8.76 -4.34 15.47
C GLY A 79 -8.34 -5.60 14.71
N GLY A 80 -7.16 -6.12 15.05
CA GLY A 80 -6.68 -7.41 14.53
C GLY A 80 -6.00 -7.38 13.15
N LEU A 81 -5.79 -6.21 12.54
CA LEU A 81 -4.90 -6.09 11.38
C LEU A 81 -3.44 -6.24 11.85
N ARG A 82 -2.69 -7.12 11.19
CA ARG A 82 -1.26 -7.34 11.44
C ARG A 82 -0.51 -7.18 10.13
N ILE A 83 0.53 -6.33 10.16
CA ILE A 83 1.47 -6.17 9.06
C ILE A 83 2.69 -7.01 9.41
N HIS A 84 2.99 -8.01 8.58
CA HIS A 84 4.14 -8.90 8.80
C HIS A 84 5.44 -8.30 8.27
N GLY A 85 5.35 -7.50 7.21
CA GLY A 85 6.48 -6.81 6.61
C GLY A 85 6.01 -5.95 5.45
N ALA A 86 6.92 -5.17 4.89
CA ALA A 86 6.73 -4.44 3.65
C ALA A 86 7.96 -4.65 2.77
N THR A 87 7.73 -5.01 1.51
CA THR A 87 8.79 -5.29 0.55
C THR A 87 8.83 -4.16 -0.47
N VAL A 88 9.98 -3.48 -0.54
CA VAL A 88 10.26 -2.46 -1.56
C VAL A 88 11.37 -3.01 -2.44
N LYS A 89 11.16 -2.96 -3.77
CA LYS A 89 12.15 -3.40 -4.75
C LYS A 89 12.36 -2.30 -5.76
N GLU A 90 13.63 -1.99 -6.03
CA GLU A 90 13.98 -1.17 -7.17
C GLU A 90 13.73 -1.97 -8.46
N ILE A 91 13.13 -1.31 -9.45
CA ILE A 91 12.89 -1.87 -10.77
C ILE A 91 13.59 -0.98 -11.79
N GLN A 92 14.38 -1.57 -12.67
CA GLN A 92 14.92 -0.82 -13.80
C GLN A 92 13.77 -0.43 -14.72
N ALA A 93 13.70 0.86 -15.10
CA ALA A 93 12.79 1.28 -16.15
C ALA A 93 13.08 0.47 -17.41
N ALA A 94 12.05 -0.14 -18.01
CA ALA A 94 12.22 -0.86 -19.26
C ALA A 94 12.80 0.12 -20.29
N ALA A 95 13.99 -0.18 -20.81
CA ALA A 95 14.62 0.61 -21.87
C ALA A 95 13.63 0.71 -23.03
N THR A 96 13.09 1.90 -23.25
CA THR A 96 12.25 2.19 -24.41
C THR A 96 13.16 2.07 -25.64
N ARG A 97 12.96 1.01 -26.42
CA ARG A 97 13.54 0.86 -27.76
C ARG A 97 12.60 1.47 -28.78
#